data_AF-A0A2E0FHC4-F1
#
_entry.id   AF-A0A2E0FHC4-F1
#
_cell.length_a   1.000
_cell.length_b   1.000
_cell.length_c   1.000
_cell.angle_alpha   90.00
_cell.angle_beta   90.00
_cell.angle_gamma   90.00
#
_symmetry.space_group_name_H-M   'P 1'
#
loop_
_entity.id
_entity.type
_entity.pdbx_description
1 polymer ?
#
loop_
_entity_poly.entity_id
_entity_poly.type
_entity_poly.pdbx_seq_one_letter_code
_entity_poly.pdbx_strand_id
1 'polypeptide(L)'
;MPGPRDVTFERRPVGKRHKLANRVWNAAHAVIGCPPLWMRMIPARCKHNDVQLNTTRWIIGQEDKEPLVMDGAASKVEARLRLMWREQQNDS
;
A
#
# COMPACT_ATOMS: atom_id res chain seq x y z
N MET A 1 -14.85 21.50 -2.87
CA MET A 1 -13.69 20.75 -3.40
C MET A 1 -13.94 19.26 -3.19
N PRO A 2 -13.75 18.38 -4.20
CA PRO A 2 -13.88 16.94 -3.98
C PRO A 2 -12.75 16.47 -3.05
N GLY A 3 -13.12 15.84 -1.94
CA GLY A 3 -12.16 15.28 -0.97
C GLY A 3 -11.31 14.17 -1.58
N PRO A 4 -10.26 13.71 -0.85
CA PRO A 4 -9.45 12.59 -1.30
C PRO A 4 -10.36 11.37 -1.51
N ARG A 5 -10.22 10.73 -2.67
CA ARG A 5 -11.04 9.58 -3.07
C ARG A 5 -10.29 8.29 -2.78
N ASP A 6 -11.05 7.23 -2.55
CA ASP A 6 -10.54 5.86 -2.65
C ASP A 6 -9.97 5.64 -4.05
N VAL A 7 -8.73 5.13 -4.12
CA VAL A 7 -8.02 4.90 -5.39
C VAL A 7 -7.51 3.47 -5.41
N THR A 8 -7.87 2.73 -6.45
CA THR A 8 -7.28 1.42 -6.75
C THR A 8 -6.33 1.55 -7.92
N PHE A 9 -5.14 0.97 -7.79
CA PHE A 9 -4.12 0.87 -8.80
C PHE A 9 -3.99 -0.60 -9.22
N GLU A 10 -4.40 -0.94 -10.44
CA GLU A 10 -4.25 -2.28 -11.01
C GLU A 10 -2.86 -2.51 -11.62
N ARG A 11 -2.08 -1.43 -11.75
CA ARG A 11 -0.72 -1.44 -12.29
C ARG A 11 0.13 -0.46 -11.49
N ARG A 12 1.45 -0.59 -11.62
CA ARG A 12 2.41 0.31 -10.99
C ARG A 12 2.01 1.79 -11.23
N PRO A 13 1.79 2.59 -10.18
CA PRO A 13 1.40 3.99 -10.34
C PRO A 13 2.51 4.79 -11.03
N VAL A 14 2.20 5.45 -12.16
CA VAL A 14 3.16 6.25 -12.92
C VAL A 14 2.87 7.75 -12.87
N GLY A 15 3.92 8.57 -12.95
CA GLY A 15 3.82 10.03 -12.99
C GLY A 15 3.97 10.75 -11.65
N LYS A 16 4.21 12.07 -11.73
CA LYS A 16 4.58 12.91 -10.57
C LYS A 16 3.54 12.88 -9.45
N ARG A 17 2.24 12.90 -9.80
CA ARG A 17 1.12 12.87 -8.83
C ARG A 17 1.01 11.57 -8.03
N HIS A 18 1.64 10.49 -8.50
CA HIS A 18 1.59 9.17 -7.85
C HIS A 18 2.94 8.74 -7.27
N LYS A 19 3.90 9.67 -7.11
CA LYS A 19 5.25 9.36 -6.62
C LYS A 19 5.24 8.60 -5.28
N LEU A 20 4.33 8.96 -4.36
CA LEU A 20 4.20 8.29 -3.07
C LEU A 20 3.60 6.89 -3.18
N ALA A 21 2.53 6.73 -3.97
CA ALA A 21 1.94 5.41 -4.24
C ALA A 21 2.93 4.48 -4.95
N ASN A 22 3.74 5.00 -5.88
CA ASN A 22 4.79 4.24 -6.56
C ASN A 22 5.86 3.74 -5.56
N ARG A 23 6.22 4.53 -4.55
CA ARG A 23 7.15 4.09 -3.50
C ARG A 23 6.60 2.92 -2.69
N VAL A 24 5.33 3.01 -2.27
CA VAL A 24 4.65 1.92 -1.58
C VAL A 24 4.60 0.67 -2.46
N TRP A 25 4.25 0.82 -3.74
CA TRP A 25 4.23 -0.27 -4.71
C TRP A 25 5.59 -0.98 -4.83
N ASN A 26 6.69 -0.23 -4.99
CA ASN A 26 8.02 -0.82 -5.12
C ASN A 26 8.48 -1.49 -3.83
N ALA A 27 8.18 -0.90 -2.67
CA ALA A 27 8.50 -1.51 -1.38
C ALA A 27 7.70 -2.80 -1.17
N ALA A 28 6.43 -2.82 -1.58
CA ALA A 28 5.61 -4.02 -1.52
C ALA A 28 6.11 -5.13 -2.45
N HIS A 29 6.50 -4.77 -3.68
CA HIS A 29 7.13 -5.70 -4.61
C HIS A 29 8.37 -6.37 -3.99
N ALA A 30 9.22 -5.61 -3.29
CA ALA A 30 10.38 -6.19 -2.61
C ALA A 30 10.01 -7.22 -1.54
N VAL A 31 8.95 -6.97 -0.76
CA VAL A 31 8.46 -7.89 0.29
C VAL A 31 7.77 -9.13 -0.29
N ILE A 32 6.96 -8.95 -1.33
CA ILE A 32 6.16 -10.02 -1.92
C ILE A 32 7.05 -10.93 -2.80
N GLY A 33 8.10 -10.37 -3.40
CA GLY A 33 8.98 -11.06 -4.36
C GLY A 33 8.47 -11.01 -5.81
N CYS A 34 7.22 -10.59 -6.03
CA CYS A 34 6.64 -10.33 -7.34
C CYS A 34 5.81 -9.03 -7.33
N PRO A 35 5.51 -8.44 -8.50
CA PRO A 35 4.70 -7.23 -8.56
C PRO A 35 3.31 -7.45 -7.92
N PRO A 36 2.82 -6.53 -7.09
CA PRO A 36 1.45 -6.59 -6.59
C PRO A 36 0.44 -6.72 -7.73
N LEU A 37 -0.60 -7.54 -7.54
CA LEU A 37 -1.72 -7.66 -8.49
C LEU A 37 -2.50 -6.35 -8.57
N TRP A 38 -2.68 -5.71 -7.41
CA TRP A 38 -3.33 -4.42 -7.27
C TRP A 38 -2.92 -3.77 -5.95
N MET A 39 -3.12 -2.45 -5.84
CA MET A 39 -2.91 -1.69 -4.62
C MET A 39 -4.03 -0.68 -4.45
N ARG A 40 -4.73 -0.72 -3.33
CA ARG A 40 -5.81 0.21 -2.99
C ARG A 40 -5.37 1.16 -1.88
N MET A 41 -5.59 2.45 -2.09
CA MET A 41 -5.38 3.52 -1.13
C MET A 41 -6.72 4.08 -0.71
N ILE A 42 -7.07 3.90 0.56
CA ILE A 42 -8.29 4.42 1.16
C ILE A 42 -7.91 5.59 2.07
N PRO A 43 -8.24 6.84 1.72
CA PRO A 43 -7.88 8.00 2.51
C PRO A 43 -8.45 7.96 3.94
N ALA A 44 -7.77 8.65 4.85
CA ALA A 44 -8.33 8.95 6.16
C ALA A 44 -9.68 9.67 6.03
N ARG A 45 -10.55 9.48 7.03
CA ARG A 45 -11.92 10.01 7.11
C ARG A 45 -12.88 9.48 6.04
N CYS A 46 -12.46 8.54 5.20
CA CYS A 46 -13.37 7.74 4.38
C CYS A 46 -13.92 6.56 5.20
N LYS A 47 -15.15 6.14 4.88
CA LYS A 47 -15.71 4.88 5.37
C LYS A 47 -15.19 3.72 4.52
N HIS A 48 -14.74 2.67 5.20
CA HIS A 48 -14.40 1.39 4.57
C HIS A 48 -15.02 0.28 5.40
N ASN A 49 -15.87 -0.56 4.77
CA ASN A 49 -16.65 -1.60 5.44
C ASN A 49 -17.39 -1.07 6.69
N ASP A 50 -18.09 0.05 6.53
CA ASP A 50 -18.81 0.78 7.59
C ASP A 50 -17.98 1.35 8.75
N VAL A 51 -16.66 1.14 8.74
CA VAL A 51 -15.72 1.73 9.70
C VAL A 51 -15.13 3.02 9.14
N GLN A 52 -15.19 4.10 9.91
CA GLN A 52 -14.50 5.34 9.57
C GLN A 52 -13.01 5.21 9.87
N LEU A 53 -12.17 5.42 8.86
CA LEU A 53 -10.72 5.31 9.01
C LEU A 53 -10.14 6.58 9.64
N ASN A 54 -9.32 6.43 10.67
CA ASN A 54 -8.57 7.55 11.27
C ASN A 54 -7.33 7.92 10.46
N THR A 55 -6.75 6.95 9.74
CA THR A 55 -5.55 7.10 8.92
C THR A 55 -5.78 6.53 7.53
N THR A 56 -4.90 6.86 6.57
CA THR A 56 -4.97 6.26 5.24
C THR A 56 -4.67 4.76 5.34
N ARG A 57 -5.54 3.92 4.79
CA ARG A 57 -5.33 2.48 4.69
C ARG A 57 -4.80 2.11 3.30
N TRP A 58 -3.81 1.24 3.28
CA TRP A 58 -3.25 0.64 2.08
C TRP A 58 -3.54 -0.84 2.10
N ILE A 59 -4.11 -1.35 1.01
CA ILE A 59 -4.37 -2.77 0.82
C ILE A 59 -3.63 -3.19 -0.44
N ILE A 60 -2.75 -4.18 -0.33
CA ILE A 60 -1.89 -4.62 -1.42
C ILE A 60 -2.20 -6.09 -1.71
N GLY A 61 -2.73 -6.34 -2.91
CA GLY A 61 -3.04 -7.69 -3.38
C GLY A 61 -1.79 -8.43 -3.83
N GLN A 62 -1.69 -9.69 -3.45
CA GLN A 62 -0.64 -10.62 -3.84
C GLN A 62 -1.27 -11.92 -4.36
N GLU A 63 -0.52 -12.65 -5.17
CA GLU A 63 -0.96 -13.93 -5.75
C GLU A 63 -0.97 -15.02 -4.68
N ASP A 64 -2.03 -15.83 -4.66
CA ASP A 64 -2.23 -16.99 -3.77
C ASP A 64 -2.04 -16.75 -2.26
N LYS A 65 -2.16 -15.50 -1.80
CA LYS A 65 -2.00 -15.11 -0.39
C LYS A 65 -2.97 -13.99 -0.01
N GLU A 66 -3.24 -13.88 1.29
CA GLU A 66 -4.06 -12.79 1.85
C GLU A 66 -3.43 -11.41 1.55
N PRO A 67 -4.22 -10.38 1.21
CA PRO A 67 -3.70 -9.04 0.95
C PRO A 67 -2.97 -8.45 2.17
N LEU A 68 -1.89 -7.72 1.93
CA LEU A 68 -1.22 -6.94 2.98
C LEU A 68 -2.05 -5.69 3.28
N VAL A 69 -2.50 -5.56 4.53
CA VAL A 69 -3.25 -4.39 5.01
C VAL A 69 -2.36 -3.56 5.93
N MET A 70 -2.19 -2.28 5.62
CA MET A 70 -1.36 -1.36 6.40
C MET A 70 -2.02 0.01 6.56
N ASP A 71 -2.05 0.51 7.79
CA ASP A 71 -2.57 1.84 8.12
C ASP A 71 -1.42 2.84 8.29
N GLY A 72 -1.51 3.98 7.61
CA GLY A 72 -0.55 5.08 7.73
C GLY A 72 -0.37 5.92 6.46
N ALA A 73 0.38 7.01 6.61
CA ALA A 73 0.88 7.78 5.47
C ALA A 73 1.83 6.92 4.62
N ALA A 74 1.90 7.22 3.31
CA ALA A 74 2.70 6.44 2.37
C ALA A 74 4.16 6.22 2.80
N SER A 75 4.80 7.24 3.39
CA SER A 75 6.18 7.14 3.88
C SER A 75 6.33 6.16 5.06
N LYS A 76 5.35 6.12 5.98
CA LYS A 76 5.35 5.17 7.10
C LYS A 76 5.14 3.74 6.61
N VAL A 77 4.20 3.56 5.66
CA VAL A 77 3.92 2.26 5.04
C VAL A 77 5.12 1.75 4.25
N GLU A 78 5.76 2.61 3.44
CA GLU A 78 7.01 2.29 2.75
C GLU A 78 8.10 1.84 3.72
N ALA A 79 8.32 2.59 4.81
CA ALA A 79 9.34 2.25 5.80
C ALA A 79 9.08 0.89 6.46
N ARG A 80 7.81 0.60 6.78
CA ARG A 80 7.41 -0.69 7.38
C ARG A 80 7.60 -1.86 6.41
N LEU A 81 7.24 -1.70 5.14
CA LEU A 81 7.48 -2.71 4.11
C LEU A 81 8.98 -2.99 3.94
N ARG A 82 9.82 -1.94 3.90
CA ARG A 82 11.27 -2.13 3.83
C ARG A 82 11.85 -2.82 5.06
N LEU A 83 11.28 -2.60 6.25
CA LEU A 83 11.68 -3.31 7.47
C LEU A 83 11.34 -4.79 7.36
N MET A 84 10.10 -5.13 6.98
CA MET A 84 9.67 -6.52 6.76
C MET A 84 10.56 -7.24 5.75
N TRP A 85 10.91 -6.56 4.66
CA TRP A 85 11.83 -7.14 3.66
C TRP A 85 13.21 -7.44 4.24
N ARG A 86 13.75 -6.56 5.11
CA ARG A 86 15.04 -6.81 5.77
C ARG A 86 14.96 -7.97 6.76
N GLU A 87 13.88 -8.07 7.51
CA GLU A 87 13.65 -9.17 8.46
C GLU A 87 13.63 -10.52 7.72
N GLN A 88 12.93 -10.61 6.59
CA GLN A 88 12.88 -11.82 5.76
C GLN A 88 14.27 -12.27 5.24
N GLN A 89 15.19 -11.34 4.99
CA GLN A 89 16.54 -11.65 4.51
C GLN A 89 17.47 -12.15 5.62
N ASN A 90 17.19 -11.80 6.89
CA ASN A 90 18.02 -12.22 8.02
C ASN A 90 17.59 -13.58 8.60
N ASP A 91 16.34 -13.99 8.35
CA ASP A 91 15.80 -15.29 8.77
C ASP A 91 16.04 -16.42 7.74
N SER A 92 16.78 -16.16 6.66
CA SER A 92 17.16 -17.13 5.61
C SER A 92 18.64 -17.49 5.65
#